data_AF-A0A1F1LBC2-F1
#
_entry.id   AF-A0A1F1LBC2-F1
#
_cell.length_a   1.000
_cell.length_b   1.000
_cell.length_c   1.000
_cell.angle_alpha   90.00
_cell.angle_beta   90.00
_cell.angle_gamma   90.00
#
_symmetry.space_group_name_H-M   'P 1'
#
loop_
_entity.id
_entity.type
_entity.pdbx_description
1 polymer ?
#
loop_
_entity_poly.entity_id
_entity_poly.type
_entity_poly.pdbx_seq_one_letter_code
_entity_poly.pdbx_strand_id
1 'polypeptide(L)'
;MTKNKKTVIILLIIALAIAIIPLFALKGAEFGGSDDAGSVMVEEINGEAYEPWFTPVMETWIDGELPGEVESLLFCVQTGIGVGIFAFFMGRFVERKKWENKKE
;
A
#
# COMPACT_ATOMS: atom_id res chain seq x y z
N MET A 1 -7.18 22.06 -20.07
CA MET A 1 -7.05 21.54 -18.69
C MET A 1 -6.44 22.63 -17.81
N THR A 2 -6.95 22.83 -16.59
CA THR A 2 -6.27 23.70 -15.61
C THR A 2 -4.86 23.15 -15.37
N LYS A 3 -3.85 24.02 -15.22
CA LYS A 3 -2.42 23.61 -15.05
C LYS A 3 -2.27 22.46 -14.05
N ASN A 4 -2.99 22.52 -12.93
CA ASN A 4 -2.96 21.51 -11.87
C ASN A 4 -3.47 20.13 -12.30
N LYS A 5 -4.52 20.05 -13.13
CA LYS A 5 -5.01 18.76 -13.65
C LYS A 5 -3.97 18.08 -14.52
N LYS A 6 -3.21 18.85 -15.31
CA LYS A 6 -2.16 18.31 -16.18
C LYS A 6 -1.00 17.77 -15.35
N THR A 7 -0.58 18.51 -14.33
CA THR A 7 0.46 18.07 -13.39
C THR A 7 0.06 16.78 -12.67
N VAL A 8 -1.17 16.69 -12.14
CA VAL A 8 -1.65 15.49 -11.43
C VAL A 8 -1.62 14.26 -12.33
N ILE A 9 -2.12 14.36 -13.57
CA ILE A 9 -2.11 13.22 -14.50
C ILE A 9 -0.68 12.78 -14.82
N ILE A 10 0.23 13.71 -15.06
CA ILE A 10 1.64 13.39 -15.30
C ILE A 10 2.26 12.68 -14.10
N LEU A 11 2.03 13.18 -12.88
CA LEU A 11 2.54 12.56 -11.66
C LEU A 11 2.00 11.14 -11.45
N LEU A 12 0.72 10.89 -11.75
CA LEU A 12 0.14 9.55 -11.66
C LEU A 12 0.77 8.58 -12.68
N ILE A 13 1.02 9.05 -13.90
CA ILE A 13 1.71 8.24 -14.93
C ILE A 13 3.13 7.91 -14.49
N ILE A 14 3.86 8.89 -13.92
CA ILE A 14 5.22 8.67 -13.41
C ILE A 14 5.21 7.66 -12.26
N ALA A 15 4.29 7.78 -11.30
CA ALA A 15 4.16 6.83 -10.20
C ALA A 15 3.87 5.41 -10.72
N LEU A 16 2.97 5.27 -11.69
CA LEU A 16 2.69 4.00 -12.34
C LEU A 16 3.93 3.43 -13.05
N ALA A 17 4.68 4.28 -13.76
CA ALA A 17 5.91 3.88 -14.44
C ALA A 17 6.97 3.38 -13.45
N ILE A 18 7.15 4.07 -12.32
CA ILE A 18 8.07 3.65 -11.25
C ILE A 18 7.69 2.27 -10.68
N ALA A 19 6.39 2.00 -10.53
CA ALA A 19 5.92 0.69 -10.05
C ALA A 19 6.06 -0.43 -11.09
N ILE A 20 5.78 -0.16 -12.37
CA ILE A 20 5.67 -1.20 -13.41
C ILE A 20 7.00 -1.48 -14.10
N ILE A 21 7.83 -0.47 -14.37
CA ILE A 21 9.09 -0.63 -15.12
C ILE A 21 10.03 -1.67 -14.47
N PRO A 22 10.26 -1.67 -13.13
CA PRO A 22 11.14 -2.64 -12.48
C PRO A 22 10.73 -4.09 -12.71
N LEU A 23 9.42 -4.38 -12.76
CA LEU A 23 8.90 -5.75 -12.98
C LEU A 23 9.35 -6.35 -14.32
N PHE A 24 9.58 -5.51 -15.34
CA PHE A 24 10.02 -5.95 -16.66
C PHE A 24 11.52 -5.78 -16.89
N ALA A 25 12.14 -4.78 -16.26
CA ALA A 25 13.55 -4.48 -16.39
C ALA A 25 14.44 -5.41 -15.54
N LEU A 26 13.96 -5.82 -14.36
CA LEU A 26 14.67 -6.67 -13.40
C LEU A 26 14.10 -8.10 -13.43
N LYS A 27 14.24 -8.77 -14.58
CA LYS A 27 13.77 -10.14 -14.75
C LYS A 27 14.54 -11.08 -13.83
N GLY A 28 13.84 -11.72 -12.91
CA GLY A 28 14.42 -12.64 -11.93
C GLY A 28 14.92 -11.99 -10.63
N ALA A 29 14.65 -10.70 -10.42
CA ALA A 29 14.82 -10.12 -9.09
C ALA A 29 13.76 -10.66 -8.13
N GLU A 30 14.18 -11.00 -6.91
CA GLU A 30 13.26 -11.32 -5.82
C GLU A 30 12.60 -10.02 -5.35
N PHE A 31 11.33 -9.87 -5.72
CA PHE A 31 10.49 -8.82 -5.17
C PHE A 31 9.92 -9.33 -3.84
N GLY A 32 10.67 -9.11 -2.76
CA GLY A 32 10.26 -9.41 -1.39
C GLY A 32 9.75 -8.19 -0.64
N GLY A 33 9.26 -8.39 0.59
CA GLY A 33 8.93 -7.29 1.49
C GLY A 33 10.17 -6.48 1.85
N SER A 34 9.99 -5.19 2.17
CA SER A 34 11.09 -4.37 2.70
C SER A 34 11.66 -4.96 3.99
N ASP A 35 10.80 -5.61 4.76
CA ASP A 35 11.12 -6.11 6.09
C ASP A 35 11.94 -7.40 5.98
N ASP A 36 11.61 -8.26 5.01
CA ASP A 36 12.41 -9.44 4.66
C ASP A 36 13.83 -9.03 4.23
N ALA A 37 13.94 -8.08 3.31
CA ALA A 37 15.24 -7.60 2.81
C ALA A 37 16.09 -6.98 3.93
N GLY A 38 15.45 -6.31 4.90
CA GLY A 38 16.11 -5.75 6.06
C GLY A 38 16.65 -6.82 7.01
N SER A 39 15.83 -7.83 7.32
CA SER A 39 16.21 -8.93 8.22
C SER A 39 17.44 -9.70 7.71
N VAL A 40 17.45 -10.09 6.43
CA VAL A 40 18.55 -10.83 5.79
C VAL A 40 19.87 -10.03 5.85
N MET A 41 19.81 -8.72 5.58
CA MET A 41 21.01 -7.88 5.62
C MET A 41 21.55 -7.72 7.05
N VAL A 42 20.69 -7.66 8.05
CA VAL A 42 21.11 -7.58 9.46
C VAL A 42 21.77 -8.88 9.91
N GLU A 43 21.24 -10.03 9.50
CA GLU A 43 21.86 -11.34 9.76
C GLU A 43 23.25 -11.45 9.12
N GLU A 44 23.40 -10.96 7.88
CA GLU A 44 24.69 -10.97 7.18
C GLU A 44 25.74 -10.06 7.85
N ILE A 45 25.32 -8.93 8.43
CA ILE A 45 26.23 -7.97 9.09
C ILE A 45 26.61 -8.42 10.51
N ASN A 46 25.64 -8.88 11.31
CA ASN A 46 25.86 -9.23 12.71
C ASN A 46 26.33 -10.68 12.92
N GLY A 47 26.12 -11.58 11.95
CA GLY A 47 26.47 -13.00 12.07
C GLY A 47 25.59 -13.78 13.06
N GLU A 48 24.54 -13.15 13.59
CA GLU A 48 23.53 -13.75 14.47
C GLU A 48 22.14 -13.47 13.87
N ALA A 49 21.21 -14.42 14.05
CA ALA A 49 19.83 -14.27 13.63
C ALA A 49 19.19 -13.06 14.34
N TYR A 50 18.46 -12.23 13.60
CA TYR A 50 17.82 -11.05 14.17
C TYR A 50 16.68 -11.46 15.11
N GLU A 51 16.76 -11.08 16.40
CA GLU A 51 15.63 -11.23 17.31
C GLU A 51 14.66 -10.05 17.20
N PRO A 52 13.37 -10.28 16.89
CA PRO A 52 12.36 -9.23 16.88
C PRO A 52 12.17 -8.63 18.28
N TRP A 53 12.36 -7.31 18.41
CA TRP A 53 12.09 -6.59 19.65
C TRP A 53 10.59 -6.36 19.92
N PHE A 54 9.73 -6.71 18.95
CA PHE A 54 8.29 -6.60 19.02
C PHE A 54 7.62 -7.74 18.27
N THR A 55 6.69 -8.42 18.93
CA THR A 55 5.81 -9.41 18.32
C THR A 55 4.40 -8.81 18.18
N PRO A 56 3.79 -8.85 16.99
CA PRO A 56 2.41 -8.40 16.80
C PRO A 56 1.45 -9.00 17.81
N VAL A 57 0.49 -8.19 18.28
CA VAL A 57 -0.52 -8.61 19.27
C VAL A 57 -1.34 -9.80 18.76
N MET A 58 -1.58 -9.86 17.45
CA MET A 58 -2.34 -10.93 16.82
C MET A 58 -1.59 -12.27 16.88
N GLU A 59 -0.26 -12.26 16.67
CA GLU A 59 0.58 -13.46 16.75
C GLU A 59 0.71 -13.94 18.18
N THR A 60 0.83 -13.03 19.15
CA THR A 60 0.82 -13.38 20.59
C THR A 60 -0.53 -13.93 21.06
N TRP A 61 -1.64 -13.55 20.42
CA TRP A 61 -2.97 -14.07 20.74
C TRP A 61 -3.24 -15.45 20.12
N ILE A 62 -2.70 -15.71 18.93
CA ILE A 62 -2.92 -16.94 18.16
C ILE A 62 -1.82 -17.99 18.46
N ASP A 63 -0.78 -17.59 19.21
CA ASP A 63 0.39 -18.40 19.57
C ASP A 63 1.09 -18.97 18.32
N GLY A 64 1.25 -18.12 17.31
CA GLY A 64 1.84 -18.46 16.03
C GLY A 64 1.73 -17.34 15.00
N GLU A 65 2.53 -17.44 13.94
CA GLU A 65 2.51 -16.50 12.81
C GLU A 65 1.21 -16.61 12.02
N LEU A 66 0.71 -15.47 11.54
CA LEU A 66 -0.45 -15.48 10.67
C LEU A 66 -0.08 -16.14 9.34
N PRO A 67 -0.89 -17.09 8.81
CA PRO A 67 -0.67 -17.59 7.47
C PRO A 67 -0.72 -16.44 6.47
N GLY A 68 0.26 -16.32 5.56
CA GLY A 68 0.35 -15.20 4.61
C GLY A 68 -0.89 -15.03 3.72
N GLU A 69 -1.64 -16.10 3.47
CA GLU A 69 -2.94 -16.04 2.79
C GLU A 69 -3.99 -15.28 3.62
N VAL A 70 -4.04 -15.52 4.93
CA VAL A 70 -4.96 -14.85 5.85
C VAL A 70 -4.55 -13.39 6.03
N GLU A 71 -3.26 -13.11 6.12
CA GLU A 71 -2.72 -11.75 6.18
C GLU A 71 -3.14 -10.95 4.93
N SER A 72 -2.91 -11.51 3.75
CA SER A 72 -3.31 -10.91 2.47
C SER A 72 -4.81 -10.65 2.39
N LEU A 73 -5.64 -11.60 2.87
CA LEU A 73 -7.09 -11.43 2.93
C LEU A 73 -7.51 -10.28 3.86
N LEU A 74 -6.90 -10.17 5.04
CA LEU A 74 -7.16 -9.06 5.96
C LEU A 74 -6.77 -7.71 5.34
N PHE A 75 -5.63 -7.63 4.64
CA PHE A 75 -5.24 -6.45 3.87
C PHE A 75 -6.22 -6.11 2.75
N CYS A 76 -6.71 -7.11 2.02
CA CYS A 76 -7.74 -6.91 0.99
C CYS A 76 -9.04 -6.34 1.58
N VAL A 77 -9.49 -6.87 2.72
CA VAL A 77 -10.69 -6.36 3.41
C VAL A 77 -10.49 -4.92 3.88
N GLN A 78 -9.34 -4.62 4.51
CA GLN A 78 -9.00 -3.25 4.91
C GLN A 78 -8.97 -2.30 3.72
N THR A 79 -8.39 -2.73 2.60
CA THR A 79 -8.38 -1.96 1.35
C THR A 79 -9.79 -1.73 0.83
N GLY A 80 -10.64 -2.76 0.80
CA GLY A 80 -12.02 -2.65 0.36
C GLY A 80 -12.83 -1.64 1.19
N ILE A 81 -12.70 -1.71 2.53
CA ILE A 81 -13.34 -0.76 3.45
C ILE A 81 -12.81 0.66 3.21
N GLY A 82 -11.49 0.83 3.14
CA GLY A 82 -10.85 2.13 2.93
C GLY A 82 -11.27 2.78 1.61
N VAL A 83 -11.28 2.01 0.52
CA VAL A 83 -11.75 2.46 -0.79
C VAL A 83 -13.23 2.83 -0.75
N GLY A 84 -14.07 2.03 -0.10
CA GLY A 84 -15.50 2.30 0.05
C GLY A 84 -15.76 3.63 0.76
N ILE A 85 -15.09 3.88 1.88
CA ILE A 85 -15.18 5.14 2.63
C ILE A 85 -14.69 6.31 1.76
N PHE A 86 -13.53 6.17 1.13
CA PHE A 86 -12.95 7.22 0.29
C PHE A 86 -13.86 7.59 -0.89
N ALA A 87 -14.38 6.59 -1.60
CA ALA A 87 -15.29 6.79 -2.73
C ALA A 87 -16.60 7.45 -2.30
N PHE A 88 -17.16 7.09 -1.15
CA PHE A 88 -18.36 7.71 -0.60
C PHE A 88 -18.15 9.21 -0.34
N PHE A 89 -17.04 9.59 0.31
CA PHE A 89 -16.73 11.00 0.55
C PHE A 89 -16.50 11.79 -0.73
N MET A 90 -15.74 11.22 -1.67
CA MET A 90 -15.54 11.83 -2.99
C MET A 90 -16.87 12.05 -3.71
N GLY A 91 -17.76 11.06 -3.68
CA GLY A 91 -19.11 11.15 -4.24
C GLY A 91 -19.93 12.27 -3.60
N ARG A 92 -19.97 12.34 -2.26
CA ARG A 92 -20.67 13.43 -1.55
C ARG A 92 -20.11 14.80 -1.87
N PHE A 93 -18.80 14.95 -2.04
CA PHE A 93 -18.21 16.25 -2.41
C PHE A 93 -18.59 16.69 -3.82
N VAL A 94 -18.59 15.75 -4.77
CA VAL A 94 -19.05 16.02 -6.14
C VAL A 94 -20.52 16.40 -6.16
N GLU A 95 -21.35 15.66 -5.42
CA GLU A 95 -22.77 15.96 -5.27
C GLU A 95 -22.98 17.35 -4.66
N ARG A 96 -22.37 17.64 -3.50
CA ARG A 96 -22.50 18.93 -2.82
C ARG A 96 -22.20 20.10 -3.75
N LYS A 97 -21.09 20.03 -4.50
CA LYS A 97 -20.71 21.05 -5.47
C LYS A 97 -21.75 21.25 -6.58
N LYS A 98 -22.41 20.18 -7.02
CA LYS A 98 -23.48 20.25 -8.02
C LYS A 98 -24.72 20.98 -7.49
N TRP A 99 -25.08 20.78 -6.23
CA TRP A 99 -26.21 21.46 -5.59
C TRP A 99 -25.91 22.92 -5.25
N GLU A 100 -24.69 23.24 -4.81
CA GLU A 100 -24.23 24.61 -4.56
C GLU A 100 -24.31 25.45 -5.86
N ASN A 101 -23.75 24.95 -6.96
CA ASN A 101 -23.78 25.62 -8.26
C ASN A 101 -25.19 25.76 -8.88
N LYS A 102 -26.19 25.02 -8.39
CA LYS A 102 -27.58 25.08 -8.89
C LYS A 102 -28.45 26.06 -8.09
N LYS A 103 -27.94 26.54 -6.95
CA LYS A 103 -28.59 27.55 -6.10
C LYS A 103 -28.13 28.98 -6.44
N GLU A 104 -27.00 29.13 -7.10
CA GLU A 104 -26.57 30.37 -7.79
C GLU A 104 -27.20 30.44 -9.19
#